data_AF-A0AA43BGQ6-F1
#
_entry.id   AF-A0AA43BGQ6-F1
#
_cell.length_a   1.000
_cell.length_b   1.000
_cell.length_c   1.000
_cell.angle_alpha   90.00
_cell.angle_beta   90.00
_cell.angle_gamma   90.00
#
_symmetry.space_group_name_H-M   'P 1'
#
loop_
_entity.id
_entity.type
_entity.pdbx_description
1 polymer ?
#
loop_
_entity_poly.entity_id
_entity_poly.type
_entity_poly.pdbx_seq_one_letter_code
_entity_poly.pdbx_strand_id
1 'polypeptide(L)'
;MNIRNFLTSLLPIFGRSHVEIDIRQQQDIRKKLLLPQLKKLDTVLKGAPFTSDLAKPVEAAIQRLHGSRMNMVSILLAIYEALGSKLDYLSKVVDEEFDKDISRDDMTYKQVQIVRYLELSRFSMEYTMRLLNRFLAAEARTRLNQLERIDEQLTPAEIRWMSDNLETYMQVLSLLLVPQIKLRQAIENMPELLVKAEDGGAGQGLAGHNADPLKMNFINSSALNWNPIYHIRLYIAEMEVEHYQLLEKEILTLELRILELVAAKEERQDARLEQQIERREAQLAAARVKYHQQTEKYGLAA
;
A
#
# COMPACT_ATOMS: atom_id res chain seq x y z
N MET A 1 6.92 13.72 -4.30
CA MET A 1 6.01 14.40 -5.23
C MET A 1 5.34 15.52 -4.45
N ASN A 2 5.34 16.76 -4.96
CA ASN A 2 4.63 17.85 -4.31
C ASN A 2 3.12 17.79 -4.63
N ILE A 3 2.30 18.54 -3.89
CA ILE A 3 0.84 18.55 -4.07
C ILE A 3 0.42 19.01 -5.48
N ARG A 4 1.24 19.85 -6.13
CA ARG A 4 0.98 20.32 -7.49
C ARG A 4 1.08 19.18 -8.50
N ASN A 5 2.17 18.43 -8.46
CA ASN A 5 2.39 17.29 -9.35
C ASN A 5 1.30 16.22 -9.12
N PHE A 6 0.86 16.07 -7.87
CA PHE A 6 -0.28 15.22 -7.53
C PHE A 6 -1.59 15.73 -8.12
N LEU A 7 -1.92 17.01 -7.95
CA LEU A 7 -3.11 17.60 -8.57
C LEU A 7 -3.08 17.43 -10.08
N THR A 8 -1.97 17.78 -10.73
CA THR A 8 -1.84 17.66 -12.19
C THR A 8 -1.97 16.24 -12.69
N SER A 9 -1.66 15.24 -11.86
CA SER A 9 -1.87 13.86 -12.26
C SER A 9 -3.37 13.52 -12.26
N LEU A 10 -4.19 14.10 -11.37
CA LEU A 10 -5.63 13.86 -11.32
C LEU A 10 -6.36 14.23 -12.63
N LEU A 11 -7.44 13.50 -12.89
CA LEU A 11 -8.39 13.70 -13.96
C LEU A 11 -8.97 15.10 -13.85
N PRO A 12 -9.12 15.82 -14.96
CA PRO A 12 -9.77 17.12 -14.95
C PRO A 12 -11.16 17.08 -14.31
N ILE A 13 -11.92 16.00 -14.57
CA ILE A 13 -13.26 15.80 -14.01
C ILE A 13 -13.47 14.32 -13.66
N PHE A 14 -13.94 14.03 -12.45
CA PHE A 14 -14.30 12.69 -12.01
C PHE A 14 -15.46 12.73 -11.01
N GLY A 15 -16.26 11.66 -10.94
CA GLY A 15 -17.38 11.59 -9.99
C GLY A 15 -16.94 11.19 -8.58
N ARG A 16 -17.64 11.70 -7.55
CA ARG A 16 -17.47 11.27 -6.14
C ARG A 16 -17.62 9.77 -5.95
N SER A 17 -18.50 9.14 -6.73
CA SER A 17 -18.68 7.70 -6.74
C SER A 17 -17.36 6.93 -6.94
N HIS A 18 -16.38 7.48 -7.65
CA HIS A 18 -15.07 6.85 -7.80
C HIS A 18 -14.28 6.85 -6.48
N VAL A 19 -14.36 7.94 -5.70
CA VAL A 19 -13.78 8.03 -4.35
C VAL A 19 -14.42 6.99 -3.43
N GLU A 20 -15.75 6.91 -3.45
CA GLU A 20 -16.51 5.95 -2.65
C GLU A 20 -16.22 4.49 -3.04
N ILE A 21 -16.03 4.22 -4.34
CA ILE A 21 -15.63 2.91 -4.84
C ILE A 21 -14.22 2.56 -4.35
N ASP A 22 -13.26 3.49 -4.41
CA ASP A 22 -11.90 3.25 -3.91
C ASP A 22 -11.92 2.85 -2.43
N ILE A 23 -12.62 3.63 -1.61
CA ILE A 23 -12.74 3.34 -0.17
C ILE A 23 -13.29 1.94 0.05
N ARG A 24 -14.38 1.58 -0.66
CA ARG A 24 -14.99 0.24 -0.58
C ARG A 24 -14.03 -0.86 -1.02
N GLN A 25 -13.30 -0.66 -2.11
CA GLN A 25 -12.30 -1.61 -2.58
C GLN A 25 -11.16 -1.79 -1.58
N GLN A 26 -10.65 -0.70 -1.01
CA GLN A 26 -9.65 -0.75 0.04
C GLN A 26 -10.17 -1.47 1.30
N GLN A 27 -11.46 -1.33 1.63
CA GLN A 27 -12.07 -2.14 2.68
C GLN A 27 -12.08 -3.63 2.34
N ASP A 28 -12.45 -3.96 1.11
CA ASP A 28 -12.52 -5.35 0.64
C ASP A 28 -11.13 -6.00 0.59
N ILE A 29 -10.14 -5.33 0.03
CA ILE A 29 -8.73 -5.77 0.05
C ILE A 29 -8.26 -5.93 1.50
N ARG A 30 -8.50 -4.95 2.37
CA ARG A 30 -8.12 -5.10 3.77
C ARG A 30 -8.77 -6.32 4.42
N LYS A 31 -10.10 -6.44 4.35
CA LYS A 31 -10.89 -7.43 5.10
C LYS A 31 -10.78 -8.84 4.54
N LYS A 32 -10.87 -8.99 3.21
CA LYS A 32 -10.93 -10.30 2.53
C LYS A 32 -9.55 -10.86 2.21
N LEU A 33 -8.58 -9.97 2.01
CA LEU A 33 -7.29 -10.33 1.45
C LEU A 33 -6.16 -10.19 2.48
N LEU A 34 -5.89 -8.98 3.00
CA LEU A 34 -4.71 -8.72 3.82
C LEU A 34 -4.84 -9.20 5.28
N LEU A 35 -5.93 -8.83 5.97
CA LEU A 35 -6.10 -9.16 7.40
C LEU A 35 -6.11 -10.67 7.69
N PRO A 36 -6.77 -11.53 6.90
CA PRO A 36 -6.72 -12.97 7.14
C PRO A 36 -5.30 -13.53 7.11
N GLN A 37 -4.46 -13.07 6.18
CA GLN A 37 -3.08 -13.52 6.06
C GLN A 37 -2.21 -13.03 7.21
N LEU A 38 -2.38 -11.77 7.62
CA LEU A 38 -1.70 -11.22 8.79
C LEU A 38 -2.06 -12.00 10.06
N LYS A 39 -3.35 -12.32 10.27
CA LYS A 39 -3.81 -13.12 11.44
C LYS A 39 -3.23 -14.54 11.43
N LYS A 40 -3.24 -15.20 10.27
CA LYS A 40 -2.65 -16.52 10.09
C LYS A 40 -1.16 -16.49 10.39
N LEU A 41 -0.45 -15.52 9.84
CA LEU A 41 0.99 -15.37 10.04
C LEU A 41 1.35 -15.02 11.49
N ASP A 42 0.59 -14.13 12.12
CA ASP A 42 0.75 -13.79 13.55
C ASP A 42 0.60 -15.03 14.43
N THR A 43 -0.39 -15.88 14.12
CA THR A 43 -0.60 -17.17 14.80
C THR A 43 0.56 -18.15 14.57
N VAL A 44 1.11 -18.19 13.35
CA VAL A 44 2.26 -19.06 13.01
C VAL A 44 3.54 -18.57 13.69
N LEU A 45 3.75 -17.26 13.78
CA LEU A 45 4.94 -16.67 14.39
C LEU A 45 4.87 -16.65 15.92
N LYS A 46 3.66 -16.56 16.51
CA LYS A 46 3.45 -16.47 17.98
C LYS A 46 4.31 -15.38 18.63
N GLY A 47 4.41 -14.22 17.97
CA GLY A 47 5.23 -13.10 18.42
C GLY A 47 6.75 -13.26 18.22
N ALA A 48 7.22 -14.37 17.63
CA ALA A 48 8.63 -14.51 17.28
C ALA A 48 9.03 -13.46 16.22
N PRO A 49 10.19 -12.80 16.38
CA PRO A 49 10.74 -11.91 15.36
C PRO A 49 11.29 -12.72 14.18
N PHE A 50 11.51 -12.03 13.06
CA PHE A 50 12.21 -12.61 11.92
C PHE A 50 13.70 -12.80 12.23
N THR A 51 14.27 -13.86 11.66
CA THR A 51 15.68 -14.24 11.84
C THR A 51 16.50 -14.06 10.58
N SER A 52 15.88 -13.87 9.41
CA SER A 52 16.59 -13.55 8.18
C SER A 52 17.25 -12.17 8.23
N ASP A 53 18.46 -12.05 7.67
CA ASP A 53 19.20 -10.78 7.64
C ASP A 53 18.56 -9.73 6.74
N LEU A 54 17.68 -10.17 5.83
CA LEU A 54 16.85 -9.31 5.00
C LEU A 54 15.71 -8.65 5.81
N ALA A 55 15.01 -9.41 6.66
CA ALA A 55 13.84 -8.92 7.37
C ALA A 55 14.18 -8.18 8.66
N LYS A 56 15.23 -8.58 9.39
CA LYS A 56 15.63 -7.99 10.68
C LYS A 56 15.75 -6.45 10.66
N PRO A 57 16.43 -5.81 9.68
CA PRO A 57 16.60 -4.35 9.70
C PRO A 57 15.26 -3.62 9.52
N VAL A 58 14.38 -4.17 8.67
CA VAL A 58 13.06 -3.59 8.40
C VAL A 58 12.11 -3.78 9.57
N GLU A 59 12.10 -4.97 10.19
CA GLU A 59 11.36 -5.21 11.43
C GLU A 59 11.81 -4.25 12.54
N ALA A 60 13.12 -4.09 12.74
CA ALA A 60 13.64 -3.15 13.73
C ALA A 60 13.22 -1.70 13.43
N ALA A 61 13.18 -1.30 12.15
CA ALA A 61 12.70 0.02 11.76
C ALA A 61 11.20 0.21 12.07
N ILE A 62 10.37 -0.81 11.80
CA ILE A 62 8.92 -0.78 12.09
C ILE A 62 8.65 -0.78 13.60
N GLN A 63 9.41 -1.55 14.38
CA GLN A 63 9.35 -1.54 15.84
C GLN A 63 9.67 -0.16 16.42
N ARG A 64 10.74 0.48 15.93
CA ARG A 64 11.08 1.86 16.33
C ARG A 64 9.99 2.85 15.95
N LEU A 65 9.43 2.72 14.75
CA LEU A 65 8.36 3.56 14.26
C LEU A 65 7.09 3.47 15.12
N HIS A 66 6.68 2.25 15.46
CA HIS A 66 5.52 2.01 16.31
C HIS A 66 5.80 2.31 17.80
N GLY A 67 7.06 2.25 18.24
CA GLY A 67 7.43 2.34 19.65
C GLY A 67 7.10 1.08 20.46
N SER A 68 7.09 -0.09 19.80
CA SER A 68 6.86 -1.39 20.45
C SER A 68 7.90 -2.43 20.04
N ARG A 69 8.13 -3.43 20.89
CA ARG A 69 8.97 -4.60 20.59
C ARG A 69 8.19 -5.80 20.05
N MET A 70 6.90 -5.62 19.77
CA MET A 70 6.10 -6.63 19.07
C MET A 70 6.75 -6.99 17.73
N ASN A 71 6.53 -8.20 17.23
CA ASN A 71 7.03 -8.54 15.91
C ASN A 71 6.34 -7.69 14.84
N MET A 72 6.98 -7.58 13.68
CA MET A 72 6.51 -6.75 12.57
C MET A 72 5.08 -7.11 12.16
N VAL A 73 4.73 -8.40 12.17
CA VAL A 73 3.41 -8.87 11.73
C VAL A 73 2.29 -8.42 12.66
N SER A 74 2.49 -8.51 13.98
CA SER A 74 1.51 -8.00 14.96
C SER A 74 1.33 -6.49 14.83
N ILE A 75 2.42 -5.75 14.57
CA ILE A 75 2.36 -4.29 14.34
C ILE A 75 1.56 -3.98 13.07
N LEU A 76 1.86 -4.64 11.96
CA LEU A 76 1.14 -4.46 10.70
C LEU A 76 -0.35 -4.84 10.86
N LEU A 77 -0.65 -5.93 11.57
CA LEU A 77 -2.03 -6.33 11.88
C LEU A 77 -2.78 -5.20 12.61
N ALA A 78 -2.19 -4.62 13.66
CA ALA A 78 -2.80 -3.53 14.40
C ALA A 78 -3.01 -2.28 13.53
N ILE A 79 -2.04 -1.92 12.67
CA ILE A 79 -2.14 -0.79 11.73
C ILE A 79 -3.32 -1.00 10.78
N TYR A 80 -3.41 -2.17 10.16
CA TYR A 80 -4.44 -2.45 9.17
C TYR A 80 -5.81 -2.64 9.81
N GLU A 81 -5.92 -3.22 11.01
CA GLU A 81 -7.20 -3.24 11.73
C GLU A 81 -7.69 -1.81 12.02
N ALA A 82 -6.79 -0.93 12.49
CA ALA A 82 -7.09 0.47 12.76
C ALA A 82 -7.34 1.31 11.49
N LEU A 83 -6.86 0.89 10.31
CA LEU A 83 -7.16 1.54 9.03
C LEU A 83 -8.65 1.43 8.70
N GLY A 84 -9.34 0.39 9.18
CA GLY A 84 -10.76 0.18 8.88
C GLY A 84 -11.66 1.32 9.32
N SER A 85 -11.55 1.71 10.59
CA SER A 85 -12.36 2.81 11.13
C SER A 85 -11.98 4.17 10.53
N LYS A 86 -10.73 4.33 10.05
CA LYS A 86 -10.29 5.52 9.32
C LYS A 86 -10.94 5.59 7.94
N LEU A 87 -10.99 4.48 7.19
CA LEU A 87 -11.68 4.42 5.90
C LEU A 87 -13.20 4.63 6.06
N ASP A 88 -13.81 4.10 7.12
CA ASP A 88 -15.23 4.36 7.43
C ASP A 88 -15.49 5.86 7.69
N TYR A 89 -14.59 6.52 8.41
CA TYR A 89 -14.66 7.96 8.64
C TYR A 89 -14.48 8.75 7.33
N LEU A 90 -13.45 8.43 6.54
CA LEU A 90 -13.21 9.10 5.27
C LEU A 90 -14.37 8.94 4.30
N SER A 91 -15.09 7.82 4.30
CA SER A 91 -16.31 7.65 3.50
C SER A 91 -17.35 8.73 3.82
N LYS A 92 -17.55 9.02 5.11
CA LYS A 92 -18.52 10.05 5.54
C LYS A 92 -18.06 11.45 5.14
N VAL A 93 -16.78 11.74 5.34
CA VAL A 93 -16.20 13.03 4.92
C VAL A 93 -16.31 13.20 3.41
N VAL A 94 -16.14 12.13 2.64
CA VAL A 94 -16.31 12.18 1.18
C VAL A 94 -17.75 12.51 0.80
N ASP A 95 -18.73 11.89 1.47
CA ASP A 95 -20.15 12.18 1.23
C ASP A 95 -20.52 13.64 1.55
N GLU A 96 -19.87 14.23 2.55
CA GLU A 96 -20.10 15.60 3.03
C GLU A 96 -19.35 16.68 2.22
N GLU A 97 -18.09 16.43 1.85
CA GLU A 97 -17.18 17.44 1.30
C GLU A 97 -17.10 17.42 -0.23
N PHE A 98 -17.50 16.33 -0.89
CA PHE A 98 -17.39 16.22 -2.35
C PHE A 98 -18.74 16.35 -3.03
N ASP A 99 -18.76 17.19 -4.06
CA ASP A 99 -19.86 17.27 -5.02
C ASP A 99 -19.93 16.00 -5.88
N LYS A 100 -21.09 15.75 -6.47
CA LYS A 100 -21.31 14.58 -7.33
C LYS A 100 -20.27 14.48 -8.46
N ASP A 101 -19.97 15.61 -9.09
CA ASP A 101 -18.95 15.77 -10.12
C ASP A 101 -17.86 16.69 -9.57
N ILE A 102 -16.62 16.19 -9.56
CA ILE A 102 -15.46 16.85 -8.98
C ILE A 102 -14.60 17.36 -10.12
N SER A 103 -14.42 18.68 -10.16
CA SER A 103 -13.47 19.34 -11.04
C SER A 103 -12.14 19.47 -10.30
N ARG A 104 -11.05 18.96 -10.89
CA ARG A 104 -9.70 19.04 -10.30
C ARG A 104 -9.33 20.48 -9.95
N ASP A 105 -9.66 21.41 -10.84
CA ASP A 105 -9.23 22.81 -10.72
C ASP A 105 -10.04 23.56 -9.64
N ASP A 106 -11.15 22.98 -9.19
CA ASP A 106 -12.00 23.49 -8.11
C ASP A 106 -11.82 22.71 -6.79
N MET A 107 -10.85 21.79 -6.73
CA MET A 107 -10.62 21.02 -5.51
C MET A 107 -10.05 21.90 -4.39
N THR A 108 -10.63 21.75 -3.19
CA THR A 108 -10.06 22.32 -1.98
C THR A 108 -8.86 21.50 -1.52
N TYR A 109 -7.98 22.14 -0.76
CA TYR A 109 -6.82 21.48 -0.17
C TYR A 109 -7.23 20.24 0.65
N LYS A 110 -8.32 20.33 1.41
CA LYS A 110 -8.89 19.23 2.18
C LYS A 110 -9.25 18.03 1.29
N GLN A 111 -9.97 18.26 0.18
CA GLN A 111 -10.33 17.21 -0.79
C GLN A 111 -9.09 16.55 -1.39
N VAL A 112 -8.07 17.33 -1.74
CA VAL A 112 -6.80 16.79 -2.25
C VAL A 112 -6.10 15.91 -1.23
N GLN A 113 -6.04 16.33 0.04
CA GLN A 113 -5.42 15.54 1.11
C GLN A 113 -6.17 14.23 1.38
N ILE A 114 -7.51 14.23 1.27
CA ILE A 114 -8.32 13.00 1.39
C ILE A 114 -7.95 12.01 0.28
N VAL A 115 -7.97 12.48 -0.97
CA VAL A 115 -7.61 11.68 -2.16
C VAL A 115 -6.18 11.14 -2.03
N ARG A 116 -5.25 11.98 -1.54
CA ARG A 116 -3.86 11.58 -1.29
C ARG A 116 -3.73 10.53 -0.19
N TYR A 117 -4.49 10.65 0.90
CA TYR A 117 -4.47 9.67 1.99
C TYR A 117 -4.89 8.29 1.48
N LEU A 118 -5.96 8.23 0.67
CA LEU A 118 -6.47 6.99 0.09
C LEU A 118 -5.44 6.32 -0.84
N GLU A 119 -4.74 7.11 -1.65
CA GLU A 119 -3.66 6.61 -2.51
C GLU A 119 -2.53 5.99 -1.68
N LEU A 120 -2.08 6.68 -0.63
CA LEU A 120 -1.03 6.20 0.25
C LEU A 120 -1.45 4.93 1.02
N SER A 121 -2.70 4.84 1.49
CA SER A 121 -3.19 3.65 2.18
C SER A 121 -3.31 2.44 1.25
N ARG A 122 -3.70 2.63 -0.02
CA ARG A 122 -3.67 1.57 -1.03
C ARG A 122 -2.25 1.06 -1.26
N PHE A 123 -1.31 1.97 -1.54
CA PHE A 123 0.10 1.65 -1.73
C PHE A 123 0.67 0.84 -0.56
N SER A 124 0.33 1.20 0.68
CA SER A 124 0.85 0.48 1.84
C SER A 124 0.40 -0.97 1.86
N MET A 125 -0.88 -1.25 1.56
CA MET A 125 -1.42 -2.62 1.56
C MET A 125 -0.71 -3.48 0.50
N GLU A 126 -0.54 -2.95 -0.71
CA GLU A 126 0.18 -3.61 -1.80
C GLU A 126 1.63 -3.90 -1.44
N TYR A 127 2.33 -2.87 -0.93
CA TYR A 127 3.72 -3.01 -0.52
C TYR A 127 3.85 -4.05 0.61
N THR A 128 2.94 -4.06 1.59
CA THR A 128 2.93 -5.07 2.66
C THR A 128 2.84 -6.49 2.12
N MET A 129 1.94 -6.77 1.16
CA MET A 129 1.79 -8.13 0.59
C MET A 129 3.07 -8.59 -0.11
N ARG A 130 3.71 -7.71 -0.88
CA ARG A 130 4.98 -8.01 -1.56
C ARG A 130 6.13 -8.20 -0.57
N LEU A 131 6.22 -7.33 0.43
CA LEU A 131 7.21 -7.40 1.49
C LEU A 131 7.13 -8.73 2.25
N LEU A 132 5.92 -9.13 2.66
CA LEU A 132 5.70 -10.39 3.38
C LEU A 132 6.05 -11.60 2.53
N ASN A 133 5.69 -11.62 1.25
CA ASN A 133 6.07 -12.71 0.34
C ASN A 133 7.60 -12.90 0.31
N ARG A 134 8.36 -11.80 0.13
CA ARG A 134 9.83 -11.84 0.13
C ARG A 134 10.40 -12.26 1.49
N PHE A 135 9.86 -11.72 2.58
CA PHE A 135 10.41 -11.96 3.91
C PHE A 135 10.14 -13.38 4.40
N LEU A 136 8.99 -13.96 4.08
CA LEU A 136 8.70 -15.36 4.39
C LEU A 136 9.58 -16.31 3.60
N ALA A 137 9.82 -16.03 2.32
CA ALA A 137 10.80 -16.76 1.52
C ALA A 137 12.19 -16.69 2.17
N ALA A 138 12.66 -15.49 2.52
CA ALA A 138 13.94 -15.30 3.18
C ALA A 138 14.03 -16.07 4.52
N GLU A 139 12.98 -16.04 5.33
CA GLU A 139 12.92 -16.72 6.62
C GLU A 139 12.96 -18.24 6.48
N ALA A 140 12.19 -18.80 5.53
CA ALA A 140 12.20 -20.24 5.26
C ALA A 140 13.56 -20.71 4.75
N ARG A 141 14.15 -19.98 3.81
CA ARG A 141 15.48 -20.31 3.25
C ARG A 141 16.61 -20.16 4.26
N THR A 142 16.52 -19.19 5.17
CA THR A 142 17.47 -19.06 6.28
C THR A 142 17.43 -20.30 7.19
N ARG A 143 16.24 -20.83 7.48
CA ARG A 143 16.07 -22.03 8.31
C ARG A 143 16.56 -23.31 7.61
N LEU A 144 16.41 -23.37 6.29
CA LEU A 144 16.84 -24.51 5.48
C LEU A 144 18.31 -24.42 5.02
N ASN A 145 19.06 -23.38 5.42
CA ASN A 145 20.43 -23.10 4.97
C ASN A 145 20.56 -22.99 3.43
N GLN A 146 19.58 -22.34 2.78
CA GLN A 146 19.50 -22.13 1.32
C GLN A 146 19.54 -20.63 0.95
N LEU A 147 20.52 -19.91 1.49
CA LEU A 147 20.59 -18.44 1.42
C LEU A 147 20.71 -17.91 -0.01
N GLU A 148 21.30 -18.69 -0.91
CA GLU A 148 21.44 -18.39 -2.33
C GLU A 148 20.10 -18.33 -3.10
N ARG A 149 19.02 -18.88 -2.51
CA ARG A 149 17.70 -19.01 -3.16
C ARG A 149 16.66 -17.99 -2.65
N ILE A 150 17.07 -17.00 -1.84
CA ILE A 150 16.15 -16.03 -1.23
C ILE A 150 15.41 -15.19 -2.29
N ASP A 151 16.13 -14.75 -3.32
CA ASP A 151 15.62 -13.86 -4.36
C ASP A 151 15.47 -14.56 -5.72
N GLU A 152 15.69 -15.88 -5.80
CA GLU A 152 15.66 -16.66 -7.07
C GLU A 152 14.32 -16.53 -7.82
N GLN A 153 13.26 -16.26 -7.05
CA GLN A 153 11.88 -16.20 -7.53
C GLN A 153 11.38 -14.76 -7.74
N LEU A 154 12.20 -13.75 -7.43
CA LEU A 154 11.89 -12.35 -7.67
C LEU A 154 12.67 -11.83 -8.88
N THR A 155 11.98 -11.07 -9.72
CA THR A 155 12.64 -10.36 -10.82
C THR A 155 13.51 -9.22 -10.28
N PRO A 156 14.60 -8.85 -10.97
CA PRO A 156 15.41 -7.69 -10.58
C PRO A 156 14.59 -6.38 -10.48
N ALA A 157 13.57 -6.25 -11.32
CA ALA A 157 12.65 -5.11 -11.30
C ALA A 157 11.83 -5.05 -10.00
N GLU A 158 11.37 -6.19 -9.48
CA GLU A 158 10.62 -6.24 -8.22
C GLU A 158 11.50 -5.94 -7.01
N ILE A 159 12.71 -6.48 -7.00
CA ILE A 159 13.69 -6.19 -5.94
C ILE A 159 13.98 -4.70 -5.93
N ARG A 160 14.27 -4.12 -7.09
CA ARG A 160 14.52 -2.69 -7.24
C ARG A 160 13.31 -1.87 -6.81
N TRP A 161 12.10 -2.23 -7.26
CA TRP A 161 10.88 -1.54 -6.86
C TRP A 161 10.72 -1.55 -5.34
N MET A 162 10.88 -2.70 -4.67
CA MET A 162 10.80 -2.74 -3.20
C MET A 162 11.87 -1.88 -2.54
N SER A 163 13.12 -1.95 -3.00
CA SER A 163 14.21 -1.12 -2.47
C SER A 163 13.97 0.38 -2.64
N ASP A 164 13.54 0.80 -3.83
CA ASP A 164 13.28 2.20 -4.17
C ASP A 164 12.07 2.78 -3.40
N ASN A 165 11.16 1.91 -2.95
CA ASN A 165 9.92 2.28 -2.25
C ASN A 165 9.95 2.13 -0.73
N LEU A 166 11.00 1.52 -0.16
CA LEU A 166 11.01 1.18 1.26
C LEU A 166 10.89 2.41 2.16
N GLU A 167 11.58 3.50 1.83
CA GLU A 167 11.51 4.74 2.61
C GLU A 167 10.10 5.34 2.57
N THR A 168 9.49 5.42 1.38
CA THR A 168 8.12 5.88 1.20
C THR A 168 7.14 5.01 1.97
N TYR A 169 7.32 3.70 1.95
CA TYR A 169 6.51 2.77 2.74
C TYR A 169 6.62 3.04 4.25
N MET A 170 7.83 3.27 4.77
CA MET A 170 8.02 3.61 6.19
C MET A 170 7.35 4.93 6.56
N GLN A 171 7.41 5.94 5.69
CA GLN A 171 6.70 7.21 5.89
C GLN A 171 5.18 7.01 5.88
N VAL A 172 4.66 6.18 4.98
CA VAL A 172 3.22 5.87 4.93
C VAL A 172 2.78 5.08 6.16
N LEU A 173 3.55 4.11 6.64
CA LEU A 173 3.23 3.44 7.91
C LEU A 173 3.15 4.44 9.07
N SER A 174 4.02 5.45 9.10
CA SER A 174 3.99 6.50 10.12
C SER A 174 2.69 7.30 10.08
N LEU A 175 2.17 7.58 8.88
CA LEU A 175 0.89 8.23 8.66
C LEU A 175 -0.28 7.35 9.11
N LEU A 176 -0.25 6.06 8.81
CA LEU A 176 -1.34 5.14 9.17
C LEU A 176 -1.40 4.84 10.68
N LEU A 177 -0.27 4.98 11.38
CA LEU A 177 -0.17 4.91 12.84
C LEU A 177 -0.84 6.10 13.56
N VAL A 178 -1.12 7.21 12.86
CA VAL A 178 -1.81 8.36 13.44
C VAL A 178 -3.20 7.90 13.96
N PRO A 179 -3.51 8.12 15.25
CA PRO A 179 -4.81 7.76 15.81
C PRO A 179 -5.96 8.43 15.06
N GLN A 180 -7.09 7.73 14.92
CA GLN A 180 -8.25 8.24 14.17
C GLN A 180 -8.73 9.60 14.67
N ILE A 181 -8.70 9.85 15.98
CA ILE A 181 -9.09 11.14 16.58
C ILE A 181 -8.19 12.27 16.04
N LYS A 182 -6.88 12.03 15.95
CA LYS A 182 -5.93 13.02 15.41
C LYS A 182 -6.10 13.19 13.90
N LEU A 183 -6.39 12.12 13.16
CA LEU A 183 -6.73 12.20 11.75
C LEU A 183 -7.98 13.06 11.52
N ARG A 184 -9.03 12.83 12.31
CA ARG A 184 -10.27 13.61 12.27
C ARG A 184 -10.01 15.09 12.55
N GLN A 185 -9.33 15.39 13.65
CA GLN A 185 -8.95 16.77 13.99
C GLN A 185 -8.09 17.41 12.91
N ALA A 186 -7.17 16.65 12.30
CA ALA A 186 -6.33 17.14 11.21
C ALA A 186 -7.19 17.55 10.01
N ILE A 187 -8.16 16.73 9.61
CA ILE A 187 -9.05 17.00 8.48
C ILE A 187 -10.03 18.15 8.78
N GLU A 188 -10.63 18.17 9.97
CA GLU A 188 -11.56 19.24 10.38
C GLU A 188 -10.89 20.62 10.45
N ASN A 189 -9.60 20.66 10.83
CA ASN A 189 -8.83 21.91 10.90
C ASN A 189 -8.14 22.29 9.57
N MET A 190 -8.26 21.48 8.52
CA MET A 190 -7.67 21.81 7.22
C MET A 190 -8.39 23.01 6.61
N PRO A 191 -7.66 23.99 6.08
CA PRO A 191 -8.27 25.17 5.50
C PRO A 191 -8.96 24.84 4.16
N GLU A 192 -10.14 25.43 3.94
CA GLU A 192 -10.88 25.34 2.68
C GLU A 192 -10.32 26.31 1.64
N LEU A 193 -9.07 26.07 1.25
CA LEU A 193 -8.39 26.83 0.22
C LEU A 193 -8.49 26.06 -1.10
N LEU A 194 -8.98 26.73 -2.15
CA LEU A 194 -8.92 26.22 -3.51
C LEU A 194 -7.44 26.05 -3.91
N VAL A 195 -7.09 24.88 -4.43
CA VAL A 195 -5.73 24.62 -4.88
C VAL A 195 -5.71 24.58 -6.41
N LYS A 196 -5.26 25.68 -7.02
CA LYS A 196 -5.10 25.72 -8.47
C LYS A 196 -3.80 25.04 -8.89
N ALA A 197 -3.86 24.24 -9.95
CA ALA A 197 -2.70 23.60 -10.56
C ALA A 197 -1.67 24.62 -11.12
N GLU A 198 -2.12 25.85 -11.41
CA GLU A 198 -1.33 26.93 -11.99
C GLU A 198 -0.52 27.74 -10.95
N ASP A 199 -0.98 27.83 -9.70
CA ASP A 199 -0.51 28.81 -8.70
C ASP A 199 0.87 28.50 -8.06
N GLY A 200 1.67 27.57 -8.62
CA GLY A 200 3.09 27.44 -8.30
C GLY A 200 3.47 27.15 -6.84
N GLY A 201 2.51 26.79 -5.97
CA GLY A 201 2.73 26.62 -4.53
C GLY A 201 2.39 27.86 -3.68
N ALA A 202 1.80 28.92 -4.25
CA ALA A 202 1.36 30.10 -3.48
C ALA A 202 0.32 29.76 -2.40
N GLY A 203 -0.54 28.76 -2.64
CA GLY A 203 -1.46 28.21 -1.63
C GLY A 203 -0.74 27.52 -0.45
N GLN A 204 0.43 26.92 -0.68
CA GLN A 204 1.26 26.33 0.39
C GLN A 204 1.96 27.42 1.22
N GLY A 205 2.36 28.54 0.59
CA GLY A 205 2.92 29.70 1.28
C GLY A 205 1.88 30.45 2.14
N LEU A 206 0.62 30.49 1.69
CA LEU A 206 -0.49 31.13 2.42
C LEU A 206 -1.01 30.29 3.60
N ALA A 207 -0.93 28.96 3.51
CA ALA A 207 -1.50 28.08 4.53
C ALA A 207 -0.53 27.80 5.72
N GLY A 208 0.76 28.15 5.60
CA GLY A 208 1.76 28.03 6.67
C GLY A 208 2.04 26.60 7.15
N HIS A 209 2.87 26.43 8.18
CA HIS A 209 3.19 25.12 8.78
C HIS A 209 1.96 24.37 9.36
N ASN A 210 0.82 25.06 9.53
CA ASN A 210 -0.44 24.49 10.01
C ASN A 210 -1.32 23.93 8.88
N ALA A 211 -0.94 24.14 7.61
CA ALA A 211 -1.69 23.68 6.44
C ALA A 211 -1.72 22.16 6.29
N ASP A 212 -0.61 21.49 6.61
CA ASP A 212 -0.42 20.06 6.40
C ASP A 212 -0.19 19.34 7.74
N PRO A 213 -1.24 19.17 8.56
CA PRO A 213 -1.12 18.51 9.86
C PRO A 213 -0.65 17.05 9.76
N LEU A 214 -0.79 16.43 8.59
CA LEU A 214 -0.40 15.04 8.33
C LEU A 214 0.93 14.91 7.58
N LYS A 215 1.54 16.02 7.16
CA LYS A 215 2.81 16.09 6.42
C LYS A 215 2.84 15.22 5.15
N MET A 216 1.69 15.00 4.51
CA MET A 216 1.56 14.09 3.36
C MET A 216 2.20 14.66 2.09
N ASN A 217 2.39 15.99 2.01
CA ASN A 217 2.96 16.67 0.85
C ASN A 217 4.44 16.34 0.60
N PHE A 218 5.16 15.84 1.60
CA PHE A 218 6.59 15.50 1.50
C PHE A 218 6.83 14.01 1.24
N ILE A 219 5.78 13.18 1.33
CA ILE A 219 5.91 11.75 1.08
C ILE A 219 6.13 11.56 -0.42
N ASN A 220 7.35 11.15 -0.78
CA ASN A 220 7.73 11.04 -2.18
C ASN A 220 7.07 9.82 -2.81
N SER A 221 5.95 10.07 -3.47
CA SER A 221 5.24 9.09 -4.26
C SER A 221 5.77 9.00 -5.70
N SER A 222 7.04 9.34 -5.97
CA SER A 222 7.60 9.17 -7.34
C SER A 222 7.62 7.71 -7.79
N ALA A 223 7.51 6.78 -6.84
CA ALA A 223 7.29 5.38 -7.11
C ALA A 223 5.80 4.97 -7.18
N LEU A 224 4.90 5.93 -6.92
CA LEU A 224 3.49 5.93 -7.32
C LEU A 224 3.33 6.65 -8.67
N ASN A 225 4.14 6.32 -9.68
CA ASN A 225 3.68 6.42 -11.08
C ASN A 225 2.55 5.38 -11.33
N TRP A 226 1.63 5.20 -10.36
CA TRP A 226 0.61 4.17 -10.34
C TRP A 226 -0.67 4.65 -9.63
N ASN A 227 -1.74 4.74 -10.43
CA ASN A 227 -3.18 4.82 -10.13
C ASN A 227 -3.65 5.38 -8.78
N PRO A 228 -3.84 6.69 -8.75
CA PRO A 228 -5.11 7.26 -8.36
C PRO A 228 -6.22 6.79 -9.31
N ILE A 229 -7.32 6.26 -8.77
CA ILE A 229 -8.58 6.00 -9.52
C ILE A 229 -9.03 7.25 -10.29
N TYR A 230 -8.61 8.40 -9.79
CA TYR A 230 -8.80 9.71 -10.41
C TYR A 230 -7.92 9.95 -11.63
N HIS A 231 -7.38 8.94 -12.34
CA HIS A 231 -6.51 9.19 -13.50
C HIS A 231 -7.15 8.93 -14.87
N ILE A 232 -8.18 8.08 -15.06
CA ILE A 232 -8.80 7.86 -16.40
C ILE A 232 -10.31 7.49 -16.35
N ARG A 233 -11.12 7.95 -17.33
CA ARG A 233 -12.55 7.60 -17.54
C ARG A 233 -12.75 6.13 -17.96
N LEU A 234 -13.79 5.45 -17.43
CA LEU A 234 -14.45 4.19 -17.85
C LEU A 234 -13.61 2.91 -18.08
N TYR A 235 -12.36 3.00 -18.52
CA TYR A 235 -11.49 1.87 -18.88
C TYR A 235 -10.83 1.18 -17.67
N ILE A 236 -11.12 1.66 -16.45
CA ILE A 236 -10.48 1.23 -15.19
C ILE A 236 -11.20 0.04 -14.53
N ALA A 237 -12.48 -0.25 -14.81
CA ALA A 237 -13.13 -1.43 -14.23
C ALA A 237 -12.38 -2.73 -14.58
N GLU A 238 -11.85 -2.83 -15.80
CA GLU A 238 -11.00 -3.97 -16.23
C GLU A 238 -9.68 -4.00 -15.48
N MET A 239 -8.98 -2.86 -15.40
CA MET A 239 -7.72 -2.76 -14.64
C MET A 239 -7.90 -3.01 -13.15
N GLU A 240 -9.02 -2.59 -12.55
CA GLU A 240 -9.36 -2.84 -11.16
C GLU A 240 -9.60 -4.33 -10.92
N VAL A 241 -10.31 -4.98 -11.84
CA VAL A 241 -10.49 -6.44 -11.79
C VAL A 241 -9.12 -7.13 -11.90
N GLU A 242 -8.24 -6.68 -12.80
CA GLU A 242 -6.92 -7.28 -12.97
C GLU A 242 -5.99 -7.00 -11.79
N HIS A 243 -6.09 -5.81 -11.20
CA HIS A 243 -5.39 -5.47 -9.98
C HIS A 243 -5.87 -6.34 -8.82
N TYR A 244 -7.19 -6.48 -8.65
CA TYR A 244 -7.76 -7.36 -7.65
C TYR A 244 -7.32 -8.82 -7.86
N GLN A 245 -7.34 -9.32 -9.09
CA GLN A 245 -6.84 -10.65 -9.46
C GLN A 245 -5.33 -10.80 -9.21
N LEU A 246 -4.55 -9.74 -9.41
CA LEU A 246 -3.13 -9.72 -9.08
C LEU A 246 -2.94 -9.88 -7.56
N LEU A 247 -3.70 -9.14 -6.76
CA LEU A 247 -3.65 -9.24 -5.30
C LEU A 247 -4.08 -10.63 -4.81
N GLU A 248 -5.14 -11.21 -5.39
CA GLU A 248 -5.53 -12.59 -5.11
C GLU A 248 -4.39 -13.59 -5.37
N LYS A 249 -3.65 -13.42 -6.48
CA LYS A 249 -2.47 -14.26 -6.77
C LYS A 249 -1.33 -14.03 -5.79
N GLU A 250 -1.08 -12.79 -5.38
CA GLU A 250 -0.08 -12.47 -4.34
C GLU A 250 -0.41 -13.16 -3.02
N ILE A 251 -1.70 -13.28 -2.69
CA ILE A 251 -2.17 -13.92 -1.45
C ILE A 251 -2.09 -15.42 -1.52
N LEU A 252 -2.49 -16.02 -2.65
CA LEU A 252 -2.31 -17.46 -2.85
C LEU A 252 -0.83 -17.85 -2.75
N THR A 253 0.06 -17.00 -3.27
CA THR A 253 1.51 -17.17 -3.12
C THR A 253 1.91 -17.05 -1.65
N LEU A 254 1.40 -16.03 -0.95
CA LEU A 254 1.68 -15.81 0.46
C LEU A 254 1.23 -16.98 1.33
N GLU A 255 0.08 -17.59 1.03
CA GLU A 255 -0.41 -18.78 1.72
C GLU A 255 0.54 -19.96 1.58
N LEU A 256 1.08 -20.20 0.38
CA LEU A 256 2.08 -21.23 0.15
C LEU A 256 3.38 -20.92 0.90
N ARG A 257 3.80 -19.65 0.97
CA ARG A 257 4.96 -19.23 1.76
C ARG A 257 4.77 -19.42 3.26
N ILE A 258 3.56 -19.21 3.77
CA ILE A 258 3.24 -19.52 5.16
C ILE A 258 3.36 -21.03 5.41
N LEU A 259 2.87 -21.87 4.50
CA LEU A 259 3.02 -23.33 4.60
C LEU A 259 4.50 -23.76 4.53
N GLU A 260 5.28 -23.15 3.65
CA GLU A 260 6.72 -23.39 3.53
C GLU A 260 7.45 -23.02 4.83
N LEU A 261 7.13 -21.87 5.42
CA LEU A 261 7.69 -21.48 6.71
C LEU A 261 7.33 -22.48 7.82
N VAL A 262 6.10 -22.99 7.84
CA VAL A 262 5.68 -24.02 8.80
C VAL A 262 6.47 -25.32 8.60
N ALA A 263 6.63 -25.78 7.35
CA ALA A 263 7.43 -26.96 7.03
C ALA A 263 8.92 -26.76 7.41
N ALA A 264 9.48 -25.59 7.11
CA ALA A 264 10.85 -25.22 7.46
C ALA A 264 11.07 -25.15 8.98
N LYS A 265 10.05 -24.75 9.77
CA LYS A 265 10.10 -24.83 11.24
C LYS A 265 10.17 -26.26 11.77
N GLU A 266 9.66 -27.23 10.99
CA GLU A 266 9.76 -28.66 11.29
C GLU A 266 10.99 -29.32 10.64
N GLU A 267 11.90 -28.52 10.07
CA GLU A 267 13.09 -28.99 9.31
C GLU A 267 12.74 -29.93 8.14
N ARG A 268 11.53 -29.79 7.59
CA ARG A 268 11.06 -30.58 6.45
C ARG A 268 11.15 -29.77 5.17
N GLN A 269 11.78 -30.35 4.16
CA GLN A 269 11.72 -29.86 2.80
C GLN A 269 10.68 -30.66 2.01
N ASP A 270 9.64 -29.98 1.53
CA ASP A 270 8.63 -30.58 0.66
C ASP A 270 8.85 -30.11 -0.79
N ALA A 271 9.45 -30.99 -1.60
CA ALA A 271 9.71 -30.72 -3.00
C ALA A 271 8.42 -30.46 -3.81
N ARG A 272 7.27 -31.01 -3.41
CA ARG A 272 5.99 -30.74 -4.08
C ARG A 272 5.46 -29.36 -3.74
N LEU A 273 5.69 -28.89 -2.52
CA LEU A 273 5.33 -27.53 -2.10
C LEU A 273 6.22 -26.51 -2.83
N GLU A 274 7.51 -26.80 -2.93
CA GLU A 274 8.49 -25.98 -3.65
C GLU A 274 8.13 -25.82 -5.14
N GLN A 275 7.80 -26.93 -5.82
CA GLN A 275 7.32 -26.87 -7.21
C GLN A 275 6.01 -26.09 -7.36
N GLN A 276 5.12 -26.15 -6.37
CA GLN A 276 3.88 -25.37 -6.40
C GLN A 276 4.17 -23.87 -6.26
N ILE A 277 5.08 -23.49 -5.35
CA ILE A 277 5.52 -22.12 -5.16
C ILE A 277 6.12 -21.58 -6.46
N GLU A 278 7.08 -22.29 -7.07
CA GLU A 278 7.71 -21.88 -8.33
C GLU A 278 6.69 -21.66 -9.45
N ARG A 279 5.73 -22.58 -9.62
CA ARG A 279 4.66 -22.43 -10.62
C ARG A 279 3.79 -21.21 -10.36
N ARG A 280 3.45 -20.94 -9.09
CA ARG A 280 2.61 -19.79 -8.72
C ARG A 280 3.36 -18.48 -8.88
N GLU A 281 4.64 -18.45 -8.57
CA GLU A 281 5.46 -17.26 -8.74
C GLU A 281 5.69 -16.92 -10.20
N ALA A 282 5.89 -17.92 -11.07
CA ALA A 282 5.90 -17.70 -12.51
C ALA A 282 4.57 -17.11 -13.02
N GLN A 283 3.43 -17.59 -12.50
CA GLN A 283 2.11 -17.03 -12.82
C GLN A 283 1.94 -15.60 -12.28
N LEU A 284 2.47 -15.32 -11.08
CA LEU A 284 2.43 -14.01 -10.45
C LEU A 284 3.29 -13.00 -11.21
N ALA A 285 4.52 -13.38 -11.58
CA ALA A 285 5.42 -12.56 -12.39
C ALA A 285 4.79 -12.24 -13.75
N ALA A 286 4.19 -13.23 -14.42
CA ALA A 286 3.46 -13.00 -15.67
C ALA A 286 2.25 -12.07 -15.47
N ALA A 287 1.51 -12.20 -14.37
CA ALA A 287 0.40 -11.31 -14.05
C ALA A 287 0.88 -9.87 -13.77
N ARG A 288 2.02 -9.69 -13.09
CA ARG A 288 2.63 -8.38 -12.85
C ARG A 288 3.09 -7.73 -14.15
N VAL A 289 3.76 -8.48 -15.03
CA VAL A 289 4.14 -7.98 -16.36
C VAL A 289 2.91 -7.56 -17.16
N LYS A 290 1.86 -8.38 -17.17
CA LYS A 290 0.59 -8.04 -17.84
C LYS A 290 0.00 -6.75 -17.27
N TYR A 291 -0.09 -6.64 -15.94
CA TYR A 291 -0.61 -5.47 -15.25
C TYR A 291 0.23 -4.21 -15.57
N HIS A 292 1.57 -4.34 -15.57
CA HIS A 292 2.48 -3.26 -15.97
C HIS A 292 2.30 -2.83 -17.43
N GLN A 293 2.24 -3.78 -18.37
CA GLN A 293 2.00 -3.47 -19.79
C GLN A 293 0.66 -2.78 -20.00
N GLN A 294 -0.36 -3.15 -19.23
CA GLN A 294 -1.65 -2.48 -19.26
C GLN A 294 -1.53 -1.05 -18.73
N THR A 295 -0.80 -0.83 -17.64
CA THR A 295 -0.55 0.53 -17.16
C THR A 295 0.23 1.39 -18.15
N GLU A 296 1.22 0.84 -18.85
CA GLU A 296 1.95 1.52 -19.92
C GLU A 296 1.03 1.85 -21.11
N LYS A 297 0.23 0.88 -21.55
CA LYS A 297 -0.72 1.06 -22.66
C LYS A 297 -1.72 2.19 -22.40
N TYR A 298 -2.11 2.39 -21.14
CA TYR A 298 -3.02 3.46 -20.75
C TYR A 298 -2.31 4.77 -20.39
N GLY A 299 -0.99 4.88 -20.62
CA GLY A 299 -0.23 6.10 -20.37
C GLY A 299 -0.04 6.42 -18.88
N LEU A 300 -0.17 5.40 -18.03
CA LEU A 300 -0.10 5.53 -16.57
C LEU A 300 1.28 5.21 -16.01
N ALA A 301 2.15 4.57 -16.80
CA ALA A 301 3.55 4.33 -16.45
C ALA A 301 4.45 5.29 -17.22
N ALA A 302 5.27 6.05 -16.48
CA ALA A 302 6.34 6.90 -16.99
C ALA A 302 7.67 6.47 -16.37
#